data_AF-A0A3C1KNW3-F1
#
_entry.id   AF-A0A3C1KNW3-F1
#
_cell.length_a   1.000
_cell.length_b   1.000
_cell.length_c   1.000
_cell.angle_alpha   90.00
_cell.angle_beta   90.00
_cell.angle_gamma   90.00
#
_symmetry.space_group_name_H-M   'P 1'
#
loop_
_entity.id
_entity.type
_entity.pdbx_description
1 polymer ?
#
loop_
_entity_poly.entity_id
_entity_poly.type
_entity_poly.pdbx_seq_one_letter_code
_entity_poly.pdbx_strand_id
1 'polypeptide(L)'
;MTHQGPWGRASPVVGTILKKRINLLLALALLLLAPLGQAQDASFIVADIRVEGLQRISAGSVFAAMPLAVGDLVNAEAIRAASRSLFATGNFDDIRIGRDGNVLVVIVAERPSISEINIEGNKAIETEALLDGLRGAGLAIGQVFQRSTLEGMQLELQRQYVQQGRYDANIETEVLPEPRNRVAINIDVDEGTVAAIKHINVVGNEVFSDEELTDLLELQTTGWFSFFTNDDKYSREKLTGDLEKLNSYYLDRGYLQFTINSTQ
;
A
#
# COMPACT_ATOMS: atom_id res chain seq x y z
N MET A 1 56.22 75.17 -42.53
CA MET A 1 55.19 75.92 -41.76
C MET A 1 53.86 75.30 -42.17
N THR A 2 53.08 74.59 -41.35
CA THR A 2 52.79 74.66 -39.91
C THR A 2 52.32 73.28 -39.39
N HIS A 3 52.58 73.03 -38.11
CA HIS A 3 52.11 71.88 -37.31
C HIS A 3 50.62 71.98 -36.92
N GLN A 4 49.96 70.83 -36.72
CA GLN A 4 48.83 70.46 -35.82
C GLN A 4 48.08 69.29 -36.49
N GLY A 5 47.59 68.19 -35.91
CA GLY A 5 47.36 67.65 -34.56
C GLY A 5 46.28 66.53 -34.73
N PRO A 6 46.23 65.44 -33.94
CA PRO A 6 45.54 64.20 -34.32
C PRO A 6 44.21 63.96 -33.58
N TRP A 7 43.13 63.48 -34.24
CA TRP A 7 41.94 62.96 -33.55
C TRP A 7 41.17 61.85 -34.31
N GLY A 8 41.10 60.67 -33.67
CA GLY A 8 39.92 59.84 -33.41
C GLY A 8 39.00 59.36 -34.55
N ARG A 9 39.09 58.07 -34.91
CA ARG A 9 37.98 57.33 -35.53
C ARG A 9 37.02 56.81 -34.44
N ALA A 10 35.79 57.31 -34.43
CA ALA A 10 34.69 56.73 -33.65
C ALA A 10 34.10 55.50 -34.39
N SER A 11 34.03 54.36 -33.68
CA SER A 11 33.48 53.08 -34.12
C SER A 11 31.93 53.05 -34.14
N PRO A 12 31.28 52.36 -35.09
CA PRO A 12 29.82 52.31 -35.22
C PRO A 12 29.24 51.23 -34.29
N VAL A 13 29.20 51.47 -32.97
CA VAL A 13 28.68 50.48 -32.00
C VAL A 13 27.22 50.76 -31.61
N VAL A 14 26.70 51.96 -31.87
CA VAL A 14 25.39 52.39 -31.36
C VAL A 14 24.20 51.80 -32.13
N GLY A 15 24.32 51.57 -33.45
CA GLY A 15 23.22 51.06 -34.29
C GLY A 15 22.86 49.58 -34.06
N THR A 16 23.81 48.78 -33.59
CA THR A 16 23.66 47.32 -33.45
C THR A 16 22.96 46.94 -32.14
N ILE A 17 23.12 47.74 -31.09
CA ILE A 17 22.53 47.50 -29.77
C ILE A 17 21.03 47.79 -29.79
N LEU A 18 20.60 48.86 -30.48
CA LEU A 18 19.18 49.23 -30.57
C LEU A 18 18.37 48.21 -31.41
N LYS A 19 18.94 47.74 -32.54
CA LYS A 19 18.34 46.67 -33.36
C LYS A 19 18.25 45.33 -32.63
N LYS A 20 19.27 44.98 -31.83
CA LYS A 20 19.23 43.77 -30.97
C LYS A 20 18.15 43.85 -29.90
N ARG A 21 17.92 45.01 -29.27
CA ARG A 21 16.87 45.20 -28.27
C ARG A 21 15.46 45.15 -28.86
N ILE A 22 15.26 45.71 -30.06
CA ILE A 22 13.98 45.64 -30.78
C ILE A 22 13.68 44.20 -31.21
N ASN A 23 14.67 43.47 -31.74
CA ASN A 23 14.50 42.06 -32.11
C ASN A 23 14.27 41.15 -30.89
N LEU A 24 14.87 41.49 -29.73
CA LEU A 24 14.64 40.75 -28.48
C LEU A 24 13.20 40.98 -27.95
N LEU A 25 12.69 42.21 -28.03
CA LEU A 25 11.31 42.53 -27.64
C LEU A 25 10.27 41.93 -28.60
N LEU A 26 10.57 41.89 -29.92
CA LEU A 26 9.72 41.20 -30.91
C LEU A 26 9.72 39.68 -30.71
N ALA A 27 10.87 39.07 -30.39
CA ALA A 27 10.94 37.64 -30.09
C ALA A 27 10.22 37.28 -28.79
N LEU A 28 10.26 38.15 -27.77
CA LEU A 28 9.53 37.96 -26.52
C LEU A 28 8.01 38.15 -26.71
N ALA A 29 7.60 39.12 -27.54
CA ALA A 29 6.18 39.30 -27.90
C ALA A 29 5.64 38.14 -28.75
N LEU A 30 6.47 37.52 -29.60
CA LEU A 30 6.09 36.34 -30.37
C LEU A 30 5.98 35.08 -29.49
N LEU A 31 6.77 34.98 -28.41
CA LEU A 31 6.67 33.90 -27.43
C LEU A 31 5.41 34.01 -26.55
N LEU A 32 4.95 35.24 -26.29
CA LEU A 32 3.69 35.51 -25.56
C LEU A 32 2.43 35.32 -26.42
N LEU A 33 2.58 35.19 -27.75
CA LEU A 33 1.51 34.88 -28.69
C LEU A 33 1.50 33.41 -29.14
N ALA A 34 2.31 32.55 -28.53
CA ALA A 34 2.12 31.12 -28.70
C ALA A 34 0.68 30.80 -28.26
N PRO A 35 -0.15 30.16 -29.11
CA PRO A 35 -1.45 29.73 -28.65
C PRO A 35 -1.18 28.80 -27.47
N LEU A 36 -1.60 29.22 -26.28
CA LEU A 36 -1.88 28.30 -25.19
C LEU A 36 -2.85 27.31 -25.82
N GLY A 37 -2.33 26.16 -26.25
CA GLY A 37 -3.14 25.08 -26.77
C GLY A 37 -4.09 24.75 -25.64
N GLN A 38 -5.29 25.32 -25.70
CA GLN A 38 -6.39 24.89 -24.88
C GLN A 38 -6.56 23.45 -25.31
N ALA A 39 -6.21 22.52 -24.42
CA ALA A 39 -6.69 21.17 -24.52
C ALA A 39 -8.20 21.32 -24.62
N GLN A 40 -8.73 21.27 -25.85
CA GLN A 40 -10.15 21.16 -26.06
C GLN A 40 -10.50 19.83 -25.42
N ASP A 41 -11.02 19.88 -24.20
CA ASP A 41 -11.73 18.79 -23.58
C ASP A 41 -12.93 18.57 -24.49
N ALA A 42 -12.73 17.75 -25.53
CA ALA A 42 -13.63 17.61 -26.66
C ALA A 42 -14.81 16.80 -26.18
N SER A 43 -15.74 17.49 -25.53
CA SER A 43 -16.98 16.93 -25.08
C SER A 43 -17.78 16.42 -26.28
N PHE A 44 -18.56 15.36 -26.07
CA PHE A 44 -19.38 14.79 -27.12
C PHE A 44 -20.63 14.14 -26.58
N ILE A 45 -21.63 14.03 -27.45
CA ILE A 45 -22.86 13.33 -27.14
C ILE A 45 -22.65 11.85 -27.49
N VAL A 46 -22.86 10.99 -26.49
CA VAL A 46 -22.74 9.53 -26.67
C VAL A 46 -23.94 9.04 -27.47
N ALA A 47 -23.69 8.49 -28.66
CA ALA A 47 -24.72 7.87 -29.49
C ALA A 47 -24.94 6.39 -29.15
N ASP A 48 -23.90 5.71 -28.66
CA ASP A 48 -23.93 4.31 -28.27
C ASP A 48 -22.79 3.99 -27.27
N ILE A 49 -22.95 2.92 -26.50
CA ILE A 49 -21.93 2.44 -25.55
C ILE A 49 -21.63 0.97 -25.84
N ARG A 50 -20.38 0.70 -26.18
CA ARG A 50 -19.85 -0.65 -26.43
C ARG A 50 -18.95 -1.07 -25.27
N VAL A 51 -19.20 -2.27 -24.74
CA VAL A 51 -18.40 -2.86 -23.67
C VAL A 51 -17.66 -4.09 -24.20
N GLU A 52 -16.36 -4.17 -23.93
CA GLU A 52 -15.47 -5.23 -24.40
C GLU A 52 -14.69 -5.83 -23.22
N GLY A 53 -14.32 -7.11 -23.32
CA GLY A 53 -13.51 -7.82 -22.32
C GLY A 53 -14.30 -8.48 -21.18
N LEU A 54 -15.63 -8.40 -21.21
CA LEU A 54 -16.49 -9.16 -20.32
C LEU A 54 -16.42 -10.66 -20.60
N GLN A 55 -16.45 -11.45 -19.53
CA GLN A 55 -16.44 -12.90 -19.57
C GLN A 55 -17.62 -13.47 -18.77
N ARG A 56 -17.71 -13.14 -17.48
CA ARG A 56 -18.77 -13.63 -16.58
C ARG A 56 -19.74 -12.54 -16.18
N ILE A 57 -19.32 -11.27 -16.22
CA ILE A 57 -20.14 -10.14 -15.82
C ILE A 57 -21.02 -9.70 -16.99
N SER A 58 -22.29 -9.41 -16.71
CA SER A 58 -23.20 -8.93 -17.73
C SER A 58 -22.91 -7.47 -18.10
N ALA A 59 -23.10 -7.10 -19.37
CA ALA A 59 -22.99 -5.70 -19.79
C ALA A 59 -23.97 -4.78 -19.02
N GLY A 60 -25.15 -5.30 -18.65
CA GLY A 60 -26.12 -4.58 -17.83
C GLY A 60 -25.57 -4.15 -16.46
N SER A 61 -24.70 -4.97 -15.85
CA SER A 61 -24.03 -4.64 -14.59
C SER A 61 -23.05 -3.47 -14.76
N VAL A 62 -22.34 -3.42 -15.90
CA VAL A 62 -21.44 -2.30 -16.24
C VAL A 62 -22.24 -1.02 -16.44
N PHE A 63 -23.35 -1.08 -17.19
CA PHE A 63 -24.22 0.08 -17.41
C PHE A 63 -24.86 0.58 -16.12
N ALA A 64 -25.27 -0.31 -15.21
CA ALA A 64 -25.85 0.06 -13.92
C ALA A 64 -24.85 0.72 -12.97
N ALA A 65 -23.57 0.31 -13.03
CA ALA A 65 -22.51 0.85 -12.18
C ALA A 65 -21.91 2.16 -12.70
N MET A 66 -22.10 2.48 -13.98
CA MET A 66 -21.52 3.66 -14.61
C MET A 66 -22.53 4.83 -14.64
N PRO A 67 -22.17 6.03 -14.18
CA PRO A 67 -23.01 7.22 -14.23
C PRO A 67 -22.98 7.87 -15.63
N LEU A 68 -23.12 7.07 -16.70
CA LEU A 68 -23.15 7.51 -18.10
C LEU A 68 -24.18 6.70 -18.87
N ALA A 69 -25.00 7.38 -19.66
CA ALA A 69 -26.00 6.80 -20.53
C ALA A 69 -25.86 7.32 -21.98
N VAL A 70 -26.53 6.63 -22.90
CA VAL A 70 -26.69 7.09 -24.28
C VAL A 70 -27.47 8.41 -24.27
N GLY A 71 -26.97 9.41 -24.99
CA GLY A 71 -27.50 10.77 -25.03
C GLY A 71 -26.80 11.76 -24.10
N ASP A 72 -25.95 11.29 -23.18
CA ASP A 72 -25.22 12.17 -22.26
C ASP A 72 -24.09 12.93 -22.96
N LEU A 73 -23.82 14.13 -22.46
CA LEU A 73 -22.63 14.91 -22.81
C LEU A 73 -21.45 14.41 -21.99
N VAL A 74 -20.50 13.72 -22.63
CA VAL A 74 -19.32 13.15 -21.99
C VAL A 74 -18.11 14.07 -22.18
N ASN A 75 -17.44 14.40 -21.08
CA ASN A 75 -16.14 15.08 -21.02
C ASN A 75 -15.12 14.23 -20.24
N ALA A 76 -13.86 14.69 -20.13
CA ALA A 76 -12.83 13.94 -19.40
C ALA A 76 -13.15 13.74 -17.91
N GLU A 77 -13.95 14.60 -17.28
CA GLU A 77 -14.39 14.43 -15.90
C GLU A 77 -15.41 13.30 -15.76
N ALA A 78 -16.40 13.25 -16.65
CA ALA A 78 -17.41 12.20 -16.68
C ALA A 78 -16.77 10.82 -16.94
N ILE A 79 -15.77 10.74 -17.82
CA ILE A 79 -14.98 9.52 -18.05
C ILE A 79 -14.25 9.07 -16.78
N ARG A 80 -13.61 10.00 -16.06
CA ARG A 80 -12.91 9.68 -14.80
C ARG A 80 -13.88 9.22 -13.72
N ALA A 81 -15.05 9.86 -13.61
CA ALA A 81 -16.09 9.46 -12.67
C ALA A 81 -16.60 8.05 -12.98
N ALA A 82 -16.87 7.76 -14.26
CA ALA A 82 -17.27 6.44 -14.73
C ALA A 82 -16.23 5.35 -14.41
N SER A 83 -14.96 5.60 -14.74
CA SER A 83 -13.86 4.69 -14.44
C SER A 83 -13.78 4.40 -12.93
N ARG A 84 -13.87 5.44 -12.07
CA ARG A 84 -13.87 5.27 -10.61
C ARG A 84 -15.05 4.44 -10.11
N SER A 85 -16.26 4.69 -10.61
CA SER A 85 -17.45 3.92 -10.20
C SER A 85 -17.33 2.46 -10.59
N LEU A 86 -16.79 2.17 -11.78
CA LEU A 86 -16.52 0.81 -12.23
C LEU A 86 -15.44 0.11 -11.37
N PHE A 87 -14.34 0.80 -11.05
CA PHE A 87 -13.32 0.26 -10.13
C PHE A 87 -13.88 -0.01 -8.73
N ALA A 88 -14.76 0.86 -8.22
CA ALA A 88 -15.39 0.72 -6.91
C ALA A 88 -16.29 -0.54 -6.80
N THR A 89 -16.72 -1.12 -7.92
CA THR A 89 -17.42 -2.42 -7.90
C THR A 89 -16.53 -3.58 -7.46
N GLY A 90 -15.19 -3.41 -7.49
CA GLY A 90 -14.23 -4.44 -7.10
C GLY A 90 -14.09 -5.57 -8.11
N ASN A 91 -14.77 -5.51 -9.26
CA ASN A 91 -14.84 -6.60 -10.23
C ASN A 91 -13.78 -6.56 -11.34
N PHE A 92 -13.10 -5.41 -11.52
CA PHE A 92 -12.21 -5.18 -12.65
C PHE A 92 -10.80 -4.82 -12.18
N ASP A 93 -9.79 -5.34 -12.89
CA ASP A 93 -8.38 -5.09 -12.64
C ASP A 93 -7.84 -3.92 -13.48
N ASP A 94 -8.31 -3.80 -14.72
CA ASP A 94 -8.02 -2.69 -15.63
C ASP A 94 -9.31 -2.22 -16.30
N ILE A 95 -9.47 -0.91 -16.45
CA ILE A 95 -10.61 -0.26 -17.11
C ILE A 95 -10.09 0.85 -18.01
N ARG A 96 -10.37 0.75 -19.30
CA ARG A 96 -10.03 1.77 -20.30
C ARG A 96 -11.30 2.25 -20.97
N ILE A 97 -11.55 3.55 -20.85
CA ILE A 97 -12.70 4.19 -21.46
C ILE A 97 -12.19 5.11 -22.56
N GLY A 98 -12.57 4.80 -23.79
CA GLY A 98 -12.19 5.52 -24.99
C GLY A 98 -13.39 5.94 -25.83
N ARG A 99 -13.10 6.51 -26.98
CA ARG A 99 -14.09 7.03 -27.91
C ARG A 99 -13.76 6.60 -29.33
N ASP A 100 -14.79 6.17 -30.06
CA ASP A 100 -14.74 5.87 -31.49
C ASP A 100 -15.92 6.59 -32.18
N GLY A 101 -15.65 7.71 -32.86
CA GLY A 101 -16.72 8.55 -33.41
C GLY A 101 -17.62 9.14 -32.31
N ASN A 102 -18.90 8.75 -32.24
CA ASN A 102 -19.80 9.09 -31.13
C ASN A 102 -20.11 7.89 -30.22
N VAL A 103 -19.37 6.79 -30.36
CA VAL A 103 -19.50 5.58 -29.55
C VAL A 103 -18.50 5.64 -28.40
N LEU A 104 -19.00 5.44 -27.18
CA LEU A 104 -18.15 5.26 -26.00
C LEU A 104 -17.71 3.78 -25.95
N VAL A 105 -16.40 3.54 -25.88
CA VAL A 105 -15.85 2.18 -25.84
C VAL A 105 -15.27 1.94 -24.45
N VAL A 106 -15.83 0.97 -23.73
CA VAL A 106 -15.43 0.59 -22.37
C VAL A 106 -14.77 -0.79 -22.45
N ILE A 107 -13.44 -0.82 -22.39
CA ILE A 107 -12.65 -2.05 -22.36
C ILE A 107 -12.35 -2.37 -20.90
N VAL A 108 -12.73 -3.55 -20.44
CA VAL A 108 -12.50 -4.01 -19.07
C VAL A 108 -11.70 -5.31 -19.03
N ALA A 109 -10.90 -5.47 -17.98
CA ALA A 109 -10.31 -6.74 -17.61
C ALA A 109 -10.95 -7.20 -16.30
N GLU A 110 -11.77 -8.25 -16.34
CA GLU A 110 -12.39 -8.84 -15.14
C GLU A 110 -11.34 -9.44 -14.22
N ARG A 111 -11.47 -9.18 -12.91
CA ARG A 111 -10.67 -9.88 -11.89
C ARG A 111 -11.04 -11.35 -11.85
N PRO A 112 -10.07 -12.26 -11.66
CA PRO A 112 -10.35 -13.68 -11.54
C PRO A 112 -11.05 -14.00 -10.22
N SER A 113 -11.77 -15.12 -10.17
CA SER A 113 -12.29 -15.67 -8.91
C SER A 113 -11.31 -16.68 -8.31
N ILE A 114 -11.23 -16.74 -6.99
CA ILE A 114 -10.38 -17.70 -6.27
C ILE A 114 -10.99 -19.12 -6.41
N SER A 115 -10.23 -20.06 -6.97
CA SER A 115 -10.63 -21.47 -7.07
C SER A 115 -10.22 -22.28 -5.84
N GLU A 116 -9.03 -22.01 -5.32
CA GLU A 116 -8.38 -22.77 -4.26
C GLU A 116 -7.41 -21.88 -3.48
N ILE A 117 -7.23 -22.19 -2.20
CA ILE A 117 -6.21 -21.59 -1.33
C ILE A 117 -5.46 -22.73 -0.65
N ASN A 118 -4.19 -22.89 -0.96
CA ASN A 118 -3.29 -23.87 -0.36
C ASN A 118 -2.36 -23.15 0.61
N ILE A 119 -2.21 -23.70 1.81
CA ILE A 119 -1.30 -23.18 2.84
C ILE A 119 -0.39 -24.33 3.28
N GLU A 120 0.91 -24.11 3.20
CA GLU A 120 1.93 -25.06 3.62
C GLU A 120 2.93 -24.40 4.58
N GLY A 121 3.63 -25.23 5.36
CA GLY A 121 4.66 -24.77 6.30
C GLY A 121 4.13 -24.24 7.64
N ASN A 122 2.83 -24.00 7.78
CA ASN A 122 2.21 -23.55 9.02
C ASN A 122 1.99 -24.71 10.03
N LYS A 123 2.76 -24.73 11.11
CA LYS A 123 2.67 -25.69 12.23
C LYS A 123 2.30 -25.04 13.56
N ALA A 124 2.66 -23.78 13.76
CA ALA A 124 2.38 -23.00 14.98
C ALA A 124 0.99 -22.37 14.95
N ILE A 125 0.50 -22.01 13.76
CA ILE A 125 -0.87 -21.54 13.57
C ILE A 125 -1.62 -22.57 12.72
N GLU A 126 -2.72 -23.08 13.26
CA GLU A 126 -3.57 -24.07 12.59
C GLU A 126 -4.11 -23.53 11.25
N THR A 127 -4.13 -24.38 10.23
CA THR A 127 -4.57 -23.99 8.87
C THR A 127 -5.99 -23.41 8.88
N GLU A 128 -6.90 -23.96 9.69
CA GLU A 128 -8.27 -23.44 9.79
C GLU A 128 -8.30 -21.98 10.29
N ALA A 129 -7.48 -21.65 11.30
CA ALA A 129 -7.41 -20.29 11.83
C ALA A 129 -6.84 -19.30 10.79
N LEU A 130 -5.85 -19.74 10.00
CA LEU A 130 -5.34 -18.94 8.88
C LEU A 130 -6.40 -18.73 7.81
N LEU A 131 -7.12 -19.78 7.44
CA LEU A 131 -8.20 -19.69 6.46
C LEU A 131 -9.34 -18.78 6.95
N ASP A 132 -9.69 -18.82 8.24
CA ASP A 132 -10.67 -17.92 8.83
C ASP A 132 -10.23 -16.46 8.78
N GLY A 133 -8.96 -16.17 9.10
CA GLY A 133 -8.39 -14.83 8.95
C GLY A 133 -8.45 -14.32 7.51
N LEU A 134 -8.07 -15.17 6.54
CA LEU A 134 -8.15 -14.84 5.11
C LEU A 134 -9.59 -14.60 4.65
N ARG A 135 -10.54 -15.45 5.07
CA ARG A 135 -11.98 -15.27 4.78
C ARG A 135 -12.48 -13.94 5.32
N GLY A 136 -12.10 -13.56 6.54
CA GLY A 136 -12.45 -12.26 7.15
C GLY A 136 -11.95 -11.05 6.36
N ALA A 137 -10.85 -11.19 5.64
CA ALA A 137 -10.30 -10.17 4.74
C ALA A 137 -10.87 -10.21 3.30
N GLY A 138 -11.77 -11.15 3.00
CA GLY A 138 -12.35 -11.32 1.66
C GLY A 138 -11.55 -12.23 0.71
N LEU A 139 -10.55 -12.95 1.23
CA LEU A 139 -9.82 -13.99 0.49
C LEU A 139 -10.42 -15.36 0.81
N ALA A 140 -11.38 -15.79 0.01
CA ALA A 140 -12.03 -17.09 0.15
C ALA A 140 -12.37 -17.70 -1.20
N ILE A 141 -12.49 -19.02 -1.25
CA ILE A 141 -12.90 -19.75 -2.45
C ILE A 141 -14.23 -19.18 -2.96
N GLY A 142 -14.28 -18.90 -4.26
CA GLY A 142 -15.42 -18.29 -4.96
C GLY A 142 -15.45 -16.75 -4.94
N GLN A 143 -14.67 -16.10 -4.08
CA GLN A 143 -14.58 -14.63 -4.05
C GLN A 143 -13.72 -14.08 -5.20
N VAL A 144 -13.88 -12.79 -5.48
CA VAL A 144 -13.05 -12.08 -6.45
C VAL A 144 -11.64 -11.87 -5.87
N PHE A 145 -10.62 -12.27 -6.62
CA PHE A 145 -9.23 -12.11 -6.21
C PHE A 145 -8.78 -10.64 -6.34
N GLN A 146 -8.23 -10.11 -5.25
CA GLN A 146 -7.60 -8.80 -5.21
C GLN A 146 -6.16 -8.95 -4.71
N ARG A 147 -5.21 -8.55 -5.55
CA ARG A 147 -3.77 -8.65 -5.25
C ARG A 147 -3.38 -7.85 -4.01
N SER A 148 -3.91 -6.63 -3.86
CA SER A 148 -3.65 -5.78 -2.70
C SER A 148 -4.08 -6.43 -1.38
N THR A 149 -5.16 -7.20 -1.40
CA THR A 149 -5.64 -7.93 -0.21
C THR A 149 -4.69 -9.06 0.15
N LEU A 150 -4.20 -9.83 -0.84
CA LEU A 150 -3.22 -10.88 -0.61
C LEU A 150 -1.90 -10.33 -0.04
N GLU A 151 -1.39 -9.24 -0.62
CA GLU A 151 -0.17 -8.56 -0.14
C GLU A 151 -0.34 -8.03 1.29
N GLY A 152 -1.50 -7.42 1.58
CA GLY A 152 -1.84 -6.98 2.94
C GLY A 152 -1.92 -8.14 3.94
N MET A 153 -2.49 -9.28 3.54
CA MET A 153 -2.59 -10.47 4.37
C MET A 153 -1.24 -11.15 4.58
N GLN A 154 -0.36 -11.18 3.57
CA GLN A 154 1.01 -11.67 3.73
C GLN A 154 1.76 -10.92 4.85
N LEU A 155 1.69 -9.58 4.83
CA LEU A 155 2.28 -8.72 5.87
C LEU A 155 1.65 -8.98 7.24
N GLU A 156 0.33 -9.14 7.30
CA GLU A 156 -0.37 -9.36 8.56
C GLU A 156 -0.04 -10.72 9.16
N LEU A 157 -0.06 -11.78 8.36
CA LEU A 157 0.34 -13.11 8.78
C LEU A 157 1.79 -13.12 9.29
N GLN A 158 2.71 -12.43 8.62
CA GLN A 158 4.09 -12.29 9.07
C GLN A 158 4.15 -11.58 10.44
N ARG A 159 3.36 -10.51 10.65
CA ARG A 159 3.26 -9.84 11.95
C ARG A 159 2.70 -10.74 13.04
N GLN A 160 1.78 -11.65 12.73
CA GLN A 160 1.26 -12.60 13.70
C GLN A 160 2.35 -13.56 14.18
N TYR A 161 3.18 -14.09 13.28
CA TYR A 161 4.35 -14.89 13.66
C TYR A 161 5.36 -14.08 14.51
N VAL A 162 5.64 -12.83 14.13
CA VAL A 162 6.51 -11.94 14.92
C VAL A 162 5.96 -11.72 16.33
N GLN A 163 4.64 -11.59 16.50
CA GLN A 163 3.99 -11.47 17.81
C GLN A 163 4.17 -12.73 18.69
N GLN A 164 4.30 -13.89 18.06
CA GLN A 164 4.63 -15.16 18.72
C GLN A 164 6.15 -15.38 18.91
N GLY A 165 6.96 -14.34 18.71
CA GLY A 165 8.41 -14.36 18.89
C GLY A 165 9.19 -15.01 17.75
N ARG A 166 8.57 -15.19 16.58
CA ARG A 166 9.21 -15.72 15.38
C ARG A 166 9.61 -14.58 14.45
N TYR A 167 10.71 -13.91 14.77
CA TYR A 167 11.16 -12.71 14.05
C TYR A 167 11.65 -13.00 12.63
N ASP A 168 12.18 -14.21 12.41
CA ASP A 168 12.69 -14.65 11.12
C ASP A 168 11.62 -15.35 10.27
N ALA A 169 10.35 -15.22 10.63
CA ALA A 169 9.25 -15.77 9.84
C ALA A 169 9.15 -15.06 8.49
N ASN A 170 8.98 -15.85 7.42
CA ASN A 170 8.82 -15.39 6.06
C ASN A 170 7.59 -16.04 5.44
N ILE A 171 6.84 -15.27 4.66
CA ILE A 171 5.64 -15.76 3.99
C ILE A 171 5.77 -15.42 2.53
N GLU A 172 5.69 -16.45 1.69
CA GLU A 172 5.72 -16.32 0.24
C GLU A 172 4.34 -16.67 -0.32
N THR A 173 3.89 -15.86 -1.28
CA THR A 173 2.59 -16.07 -1.92
C THR A 173 2.77 -16.21 -3.42
N GLU A 174 2.13 -17.22 -3.99
CA GLU A 174 2.11 -17.47 -5.43
C GLU A 174 0.66 -17.51 -5.92
N VAL A 175 0.41 -16.85 -7.04
CA VAL A 175 -0.91 -16.80 -7.69
C VAL A 175 -0.82 -17.53 -9.01
N LEU A 176 -1.45 -18.69 -9.08
CA LEU A 176 -1.43 -19.57 -10.25
C LEU A 176 -2.68 -19.35 -11.10
N PRO A 177 -2.56 -18.85 -12.34
CA PRO A 177 -3.70 -18.68 -13.24
C PRO A 177 -4.33 -20.02 -13.63
N GLU A 178 -5.67 -20.04 -13.68
CA GLU A 178 -6.46 -21.20 -14.08
C GLU A 178 -7.39 -20.88 -15.27
N PRO A 179 -7.87 -21.91 -15.99
CA PRO A 179 -8.92 -21.75 -16.99
C PRO A 179 -10.19 -21.10 -16.43
N ARG A 180 -10.90 -20.36 -17.30
CA ARG A 180 -12.17 -19.67 -16.99
C ARG A 180 -12.02 -18.49 -16.01
N ASN A 181 -10.92 -17.74 -16.13
CA ASN A 181 -10.60 -16.55 -15.32
C ASN A 181 -10.66 -16.83 -13.83
N ARG A 182 -9.87 -17.83 -13.40
CA ARG A 182 -9.72 -18.20 -11.99
C ARG A 182 -8.26 -18.18 -11.59
N VAL A 183 -8.01 -18.19 -10.29
CA VAL A 183 -6.67 -18.31 -9.73
C VAL A 183 -6.69 -19.24 -8.53
N ALA A 184 -5.68 -20.10 -8.43
CA ALA A 184 -5.31 -20.76 -7.18
C ALA A 184 -4.25 -19.91 -6.46
N ILE A 185 -4.35 -19.85 -5.13
CA ILE A 185 -3.40 -19.12 -4.29
C ILE A 185 -2.62 -20.13 -3.46
N ASN A 186 -1.30 -20.14 -3.60
CA ASN A 186 -0.42 -20.91 -2.73
C ASN A 186 0.25 -19.95 -1.75
N ILE A 187 0.23 -20.31 -0.47
CA ILE A 187 0.87 -19.57 0.62
C ILE A 187 1.88 -20.52 1.27
N ASP A 188 3.16 -20.24 1.08
CA ASP A 188 4.24 -20.96 1.75
C ASP A 188 4.67 -20.16 2.98
N VAL A 189 4.68 -20.83 4.13
CA VAL A 189 5.01 -20.24 5.42
C VAL A 189 6.31 -20.86 5.94
N ASP A 190 7.37 -20.07 5.96
CA ASP A 190 8.52 -20.33 6.81
C ASP A 190 8.28 -19.67 8.17
N GLU A 191 7.97 -20.47 9.18
CA GLU A 191 7.71 -19.96 10.53
C GLU A 191 8.96 -19.46 11.25
N GLY A 192 10.15 -19.74 10.72
CA GLY A 192 11.41 -19.48 11.39
C GLY A 192 11.52 -20.15 12.76
N THR A 193 12.48 -19.68 13.55
CA THR A 193 12.71 -20.13 14.92
C THR A 193 12.06 -19.21 15.94
N VAL A 194 11.57 -19.77 17.04
CA VAL A 194 11.10 -18.98 18.17
C VAL A 194 12.30 -18.37 18.88
N ALA A 195 12.27 -17.06 19.11
CA ALA A 195 13.30 -16.37 19.87
C ALA A 195 13.25 -16.77 21.34
N ALA A 196 14.42 -17.15 21.87
CA ALA A 196 14.61 -17.46 23.27
C ALA A 196 15.16 -16.24 24.03
N ILE A 197 14.65 -16.01 25.22
CA ILE A 197 15.07 -14.93 26.12
C ILE A 197 16.41 -15.31 26.75
N LYS A 198 17.45 -14.57 26.41
CA LYS A 198 18.80 -14.77 26.99
C LYS A 198 18.95 -14.14 28.37
N HIS A 199 18.33 -12.98 28.59
CA HIS A 199 18.46 -12.23 29.81
C HIS A 199 17.27 -11.30 30.00
N ILE A 200 16.84 -11.13 31.25
CA ILE A 200 15.84 -10.15 31.67
C ILE A 200 16.53 -9.23 32.68
N ASN A 201 16.41 -7.92 32.47
CA ASN A 201 17.02 -6.91 33.33
C ASN A 201 15.99 -5.84 33.67
N VAL A 202 15.80 -5.57 34.97
CA VAL A 202 14.90 -4.52 35.45
C VAL A 202 15.74 -3.32 35.87
N VAL A 203 15.59 -2.19 35.17
CA VAL A 203 16.39 -0.99 35.43
C VAL A 203 15.54 0.07 36.14
N GLY A 204 16.10 0.66 37.19
CA GLY A 204 15.48 1.76 37.94
C GLY A 204 14.61 1.32 39.13
N ASN A 205 14.57 0.02 39.43
CA ASN A 205 14.01 -0.47 40.67
C ASN A 205 15.03 -0.33 41.81
N GLU A 206 14.60 0.28 42.93
CA GLU A 206 15.42 0.46 44.14
C GLU A 206 14.78 -0.19 45.39
N VAL A 207 13.58 -0.76 45.25
CA VAL A 207 12.74 -1.19 46.37
C VAL A 207 12.75 -2.70 46.55
N PHE A 208 12.60 -3.44 45.45
CA PHE A 208 12.59 -4.91 45.43
C PHE A 208 13.92 -5.43 44.87
N SER A 209 14.23 -6.71 45.01
CA SER A 209 15.35 -7.29 44.25
C SER A 209 14.94 -7.58 42.81
N ASP A 210 15.91 -7.61 41.90
CA ASP A 210 15.63 -7.99 40.50
C ASP A 210 15.06 -9.42 40.43
N GLU A 211 15.58 -10.33 41.27
CA GLU A 211 15.12 -11.72 41.38
C GLU A 211 13.64 -11.78 41.80
N GLU A 212 13.24 -11.00 42.81
CA GLU A 212 11.85 -10.94 43.28
C GLU A 212 10.90 -10.45 42.19
N LEU A 213 11.35 -9.51 41.35
CA LEU A 213 10.54 -9.02 40.23
C LEU A 213 10.52 -9.99 39.06
N THR A 214 11.64 -10.63 38.73
CA THR A 214 11.71 -11.60 37.64
C THR A 214 10.92 -12.87 37.94
N ASP A 215 10.83 -13.29 39.21
CA ASP A 215 10.06 -14.48 39.62
C ASP A 215 8.54 -14.29 39.45
N LEU A 216 8.06 -13.05 39.33
CA LEU A 216 6.64 -12.75 39.06
C LEU A 216 6.29 -12.95 37.58
N LEU A 217 7.28 -12.92 36.70
CA LEU A 217 7.09 -12.97 35.26
C LEU A 217 6.86 -14.42 34.82
N GLU A 218 5.99 -14.60 33.84
CA GLU A 218 5.86 -15.86 33.11
C GLU A 218 7.05 -16.06 32.17
N LEU A 219 7.55 -14.98 31.58
CA LEU A 219 8.76 -14.99 30.79
C LEU A 219 9.98 -15.15 31.69
N GLN A 220 10.80 -16.16 31.39
CA GLN A 220 12.01 -16.48 32.14
C GLN A 220 13.22 -16.58 31.20
N THR A 221 14.43 -16.54 31.76
CA THR A 221 15.64 -16.86 30.99
C THR A 221 15.76 -18.37 30.76
N THR A 222 16.39 -18.79 29.66
CA THR A 222 16.57 -20.21 29.35
C THR A 222 17.23 -20.97 30.52
N GLY A 223 16.46 -21.85 31.15
CA GLY A 223 16.87 -22.71 32.24
C GLY A 223 16.84 -24.20 31.88
N TRP A 224 17.18 -25.06 32.84
CA TRP A 224 17.21 -26.52 32.63
C TRP A 224 15.84 -27.09 32.23
N PHE A 225 14.74 -26.51 32.73
CA PHE A 225 13.37 -26.99 32.51
C PHE A 225 12.60 -26.24 31.42
N SER A 226 13.21 -25.23 30.77
CA SER A 226 12.53 -24.39 29.76
C SER A 226 12.04 -25.17 28.54
N PHE A 227 12.61 -26.34 28.26
CA PHE A 227 12.09 -27.23 27.21
C PHE A 227 10.67 -27.77 27.49
N PHE A 228 10.26 -27.81 28.76
CA PHE A 228 8.93 -28.25 29.18
C PHE A 228 7.99 -27.07 29.42
N THR A 229 8.45 -26.03 30.13
CA THR A 229 7.64 -24.86 30.49
C THR A 229 7.45 -23.89 29.33
N ASN A 230 8.38 -23.83 28.38
CA ASN A 230 8.40 -22.86 27.27
C ASN A 230 8.32 -21.40 27.76
N ASP A 231 8.85 -21.14 28.96
CA ASP A 231 8.92 -19.83 29.61
C ASP A 231 9.97 -18.91 28.99
N ASP A 232 10.98 -19.50 28.34
CA ASP A 232 12.03 -18.77 27.63
C ASP A 232 11.63 -18.32 26.22
N LYS A 233 10.49 -18.80 25.70
CA LYS A 233 9.97 -18.41 24.38
C LYS A 233 9.28 -17.06 24.47
N TYR A 234 9.90 -16.06 23.84
CA TYR A 234 9.31 -14.72 23.79
C TYR A 234 7.97 -14.74 23.04
N SER A 235 6.98 -14.04 23.58
CA SER A 235 5.82 -13.58 22.82
C SER A 235 5.39 -12.23 23.36
N ARG A 236 4.81 -11.40 22.50
CA ARG A 236 4.35 -10.06 22.90
C ARG A 236 3.25 -10.15 23.96
N GLU A 237 2.36 -11.13 23.84
CA GLU A 237 1.24 -11.33 24.76
C GLU A 237 1.73 -11.66 26.18
N LYS A 238 2.66 -12.61 26.33
CA LYS A 238 3.25 -12.93 27.64
C LYS A 238 3.95 -11.72 28.25
N LEU A 239 4.72 -10.97 27.46
CA LEU A 239 5.37 -9.74 27.94
C LEU A 239 4.32 -8.74 28.45
N THR A 240 3.24 -8.51 27.71
CA THR A 240 2.17 -7.60 28.16
C THR A 240 1.57 -8.06 29.49
N GLY A 241 1.28 -9.36 29.64
CA GLY A 241 0.77 -9.91 30.90
C GLY A 241 1.78 -9.76 32.05
N ASP A 242 3.07 -9.91 31.79
CA ASP A 242 4.12 -9.77 32.79
C ASP A 242 4.31 -8.32 33.26
N LEU A 243 4.17 -7.34 32.35
CA LEU A 243 4.17 -5.92 32.72
C LEU A 243 2.93 -5.56 33.56
N GLU A 244 1.78 -6.15 33.26
CA GLU A 244 0.57 -5.99 34.08
C GLU A 244 0.77 -6.58 35.47
N LYS A 245 1.37 -7.77 35.60
CA LYS A 245 1.71 -8.37 36.90
C LYS A 245 2.64 -7.48 37.70
N LEU A 246 3.70 -6.93 37.09
CA LEU A 246 4.59 -5.98 37.75
C LEU A 246 3.83 -4.73 38.21
N ASN A 247 3.00 -4.16 37.34
CA ASN A 247 2.21 -2.99 37.68
C ASN A 247 1.27 -3.26 38.88
N SER A 248 0.54 -4.37 38.87
CA SER A 248 -0.28 -4.80 40.01
C SER A 248 0.55 -5.02 41.26
N TYR A 249 1.72 -5.66 41.15
CA TYR A 249 2.60 -5.95 42.29
C TYR A 249 2.99 -4.70 43.08
N TYR A 250 3.35 -3.62 42.37
CA TYR A 250 3.69 -2.33 42.95
C TYR A 250 2.45 -1.59 43.48
N LEU A 251 1.36 -1.55 42.71
CA LEU A 251 0.13 -0.87 43.14
C LEU A 251 -0.45 -1.46 44.43
N ASP A 252 -0.47 -2.80 44.54
CA ASP A 252 -0.98 -3.51 45.72
C ASP A 252 -0.14 -3.26 46.99
N ARG A 253 1.10 -2.78 46.83
CA ARG A 253 2.01 -2.42 47.92
C ARG A 253 2.04 -0.90 48.18
N GLY A 254 1.15 -0.14 47.55
CA GLY A 254 0.97 1.29 47.82
C GLY A 254 1.80 2.22 46.93
N TYR A 255 2.48 1.72 45.91
CA TYR A 255 3.27 2.53 44.97
C TYR A 255 2.38 3.11 43.85
N LEU A 256 1.48 4.03 44.21
CA LEU A 256 0.45 4.59 43.30
C LEU A 256 1.00 5.39 42.11
N GLN A 257 2.27 5.82 42.18
CA GLN A 257 2.97 6.52 41.10
C GLN A 257 3.91 5.61 40.30
N PHE A 258 3.83 4.29 40.52
CA PHE A 258 4.59 3.34 39.73
C PHE A 258 4.21 3.46 38.25
N THR A 259 5.23 3.54 37.41
CA THR A 259 5.07 3.59 35.96
C THR A 259 6.22 2.84 35.30
N ILE A 260 5.90 2.13 34.22
CA ILE A 260 6.91 1.49 33.37
C ILE A 260 7.19 2.45 32.21
N ASN A 261 8.41 2.99 32.16
CA ASN A 261 8.78 3.99 31.17
C ASN A 261 8.92 3.41 29.76
N SER A 262 9.53 2.23 29.64
CA SER A 262 9.80 1.58 28.35
C SER A 262 10.12 0.10 28.54
N THR A 263 9.89 -0.68 27.48
CA THR A 263 10.34 -2.07 27.34
C THR A 263 11.14 -2.22 26.05
N GLN A 264 12.16 -3.07 26.06
CA GLN A 264 13.05 -3.33 24.92
C GLN A 264 13.29 -4.84 24.78
#